data_AF-A0AAU1KIW2-F1
#
_entry.id   AF-A0AAU1KIW2-F1
#
_cell.length_a   1.000
_cell.length_b   1.000
_cell.length_c   1.000
_cell.angle_alpha   90.00
_cell.angle_beta   90.00
_cell.angle_gamma   90.00
#
_symmetry.space_group_name_H-M   'P 1'
#
loop_
_entity.id
_entity.type
_entity.pdbx_description
1 polymer ?
#
loop_
_entity_poly.entity_id
_entity_poly.type
_entity_poly.pdbx_seq_one_letter_code
_entity_poly.pdbx_strand_id
1 'polypeptide(L)'
;MSERYEYVPHRLLRRRVRDIASGAEGELMAVINENVSDSPVHERWMELAYIRGASGREFTTAVTNIQPADHQPRTAVSRRDLRSA
;
A
#
# COMPACT_ATOMS: atom_id res chain seq x y z
N MET A 1 29.13 7.42 -2.25
CA MET A 1 28.10 6.36 -2.28
C MET A 1 26.86 7.04 -2.80
N SER A 2 26.53 6.88 -4.08
CA SER A 2 25.28 7.42 -4.62
C SER A 2 24.13 6.73 -3.89
N GLU A 3 23.18 7.52 -3.39
CA GLU A 3 22.02 7.01 -2.66
C GLU A 3 21.32 5.95 -3.52
N ARG A 4 21.14 4.74 -2.98
CA ARG A 4 20.59 3.58 -3.72
C ARG A 4 19.06 3.61 -3.82
N TYR A 5 18.46 4.68 -3.33
CA TYR A 5 17.03 4.86 -3.30
C TYR A 5 16.66 6.33 -3.33
N GLU A 6 15.46 6.62 -3.84
CA GLU A 6 14.84 7.94 -3.83
C GLU A 6 13.45 7.84 -3.20
N TYR A 7 13.07 8.77 -2.32
CA TYR A 7 11.70 8.84 -1.79
C TYR A 7 10.75 9.38 -2.85
N VAL A 8 9.70 8.62 -3.16
CA VAL A 8 8.71 8.97 -4.18
C VAL A 8 7.41 9.42 -3.50
N PRO A 9 6.84 10.57 -3.89
CA PRO A 9 5.51 10.98 -3.44
C PRO A 9 4.45 9.96 -3.87
N HIS A 10 3.53 9.60 -2.97
CA HIS A 10 2.44 8.68 -3.30
C HIS A 10 1.11 9.10 -2.66
N ARG A 11 0.01 8.99 -3.42
CA ARG A 11 -1.34 9.40 -2.98
C ARG A 11 -1.89 8.63 -1.78
N LEU A 12 -1.41 7.40 -1.57
CA LEU A 12 -1.82 6.53 -0.46
C LEU A 12 -0.89 6.62 0.76
N LEU A 13 0.09 7.53 0.75
CA LEU A 13 1.00 7.71 1.88
C LEU A 13 0.19 8.02 3.16
N ARG A 14 0.55 7.36 4.26
CA ARG A 14 -0.17 7.40 5.55
C ARG A 14 -1.62 6.91 5.50
N ARG A 15 -1.97 6.09 4.51
CA ARG A 15 -3.29 5.45 4.40
C ARG A 15 -3.19 3.95 4.56
N ARG A 16 -4.32 3.33 4.94
CA ARG A 16 -4.48 1.88 4.97
C ARG A 16 -4.44 1.33 3.55
N VAL A 17 -3.57 0.35 3.31
CA VAL A 17 -3.38 -0.33 2.04
C VAL A 17 -3.44 -1.85 2.24
N ARG A 18 -3.80 -2.55 1.17
CA ARG A 18 -3.77 -4.00 1.07
C ARG A 18 -2.84 -4.40 -0.06
N ASP A 19 -1.91 -5.30 0.22
CA ASP A 19 -1.13 -5.99 -0.80
C ASP A 19 -2.02 -7.03 -1.48
N ILE A 20 -2.18 -6.95 -2.80
CA ILE A 20 -3.02 -7.86 -3.58
C ILE A 20 -2.42 -9.27 -3.65
N ALA A 21 -1.09 -9.38 -3.61
CA ALA A 21 -0.40 -10.66 -3.79
C ALA A 21 -0.50 -11.53 -2.53
N SER A 22 -0.26 -10.96 -1.35
CA SER A 22 -0.34 -11.68 -0.07
C SER A 22 -1.69 -11.55 0.64
N GLY A 23 -2.48 -10.53 0.29
CA GLY A 23 -3.69 -10.14 1.03
C GLY A 23 -3.41 -9.39 2.33
N ALA A 24 -2.15 -9.17 2.70
CA ALA A 24 -1.77 -8.48 3.93
C ALA A 24 -2.15 -7.00 3.91
N GLU A 25 -2.54 -6.48 5.07
CA GLU A 25 -2.91 -5.07 5.23
C GLU A 25 -1.98 -4.33 6.20
N GLY A 26 -1.83 -3.03 5.97
CA GLY A 26 -1.09 -2.13 6.85
C GLY A 26 -1.21 -0.67 6.44
N GLU A 27 -0.47 0.21 7.09
CA GLU A 27 -0.35 1.62 6.70
C GLU A 27 0.85 1.81 5.78
N LEU A 28 0.67 2.49 4.65
CA LEU A 28 1.78 2.87 3.77
C LEU A 28 2.61 3.97 4.41
N MET A 29 3.84 3.65 4.80
CA MET A 29 4.74 4.55 5.50
C MET A 29 5.65 5.34 4.56
N ALA A 30 6.09 4.72 3.47
CA ALA A 30 6.93 5.34 2.45
C ALA A 30 6.79 4.61 1.11
N VAL A 31 7.10 5.32 0.03
CA VAL A 31 7.43 4.72 -1.26
C VAL A 31 8.84 5.14 -1.62
N ILE A 32 9.66 4.18 -2.03
CA ILE A 32 11.01 4.46 -2.52
C ILE A 32 11.21 3.84 -3.90
N ASN A 33 11.89 4.54 -4.79
CA ASN A 33 12.44 3.95 -6.00
C ASN A 33 13.82 3.39 -5.66
N GLU A 34 13.97 2.06 -5.66
CA GLU A 34 15.21 1.37 -5.28
C GLU A 34 15.78 0.57 -6.45
N ASN A 35 17.10 0.52 -6.54
CA ASN A 35 17.79 -0.37 -7.46
C ASN A 35 17.85 -1.80 -6.88
N VAL A 36 17.06 -2.70 -7.45
CA VAL A 36 16.92 -4.13 -7.09
C VAL A 36 17.62 -5.06 -8.09
N SER A 37 18.69 -4.57 -8.71
CA SER A 37 19.48 -5.35 -9.67
C SER A 37 20.15 -6.53 -8.98
N ASP A 38 20.11 -7.70 -9.63
CA ASP A 38 20.84 -8.91 -9.22
C ASP A 38 22.21 -9.03 -9.93
N SER A 39 22.46 -8.20 -10.93
CA SER A 39 23.68 -8.19 -11.74
C SER A 39 24.06 -6.75 -12.12
N PRO A 40 25.37 -6.43 -12.23
CA PRO A 40 25.85 -5.12 -12.70
C PRO A 40 25.50 -4.84 -14.17
N VAL A 41 25.10 -5.85 -14.94
CA VAL A 41 24.84 -5.74 -16.39
C VAL A 41 23.40 -5.32 -16.68
N HIS A 42 22.48 -5.51 -15.73
CA HIS A 42 21.06 -5.24 -15.91
C HIS A 42 20.50 -4.49 -14.72
N GLU A 43 20.39 -3.17 -14.88
CA GLU A 43 19.77 -2.34 -13.86
C GLU A 43 18.26 -2.57 -13.80
N ARG A 44 17.75 -2.84 -12.59
CA ARG A 44 16.32 -2.91 -12.29
C ARG A 44 15.99 -1.92 -11.20
N TRP A 45 15.24 -0.90 -11.56
CA TRP A 45 14.72 0.09 -10.63
C TRP A 45 13.24 -0.22 -10.37
N MET A 46 12.83 -0.20 -9.11
CA MET A 46 11.48 -0.56 -8.70
C MET A 46 10.98 0.37 -7.60
N GLU A 47 9.74 0.83 -7.75
CA GLU A 47 9.04 1.50 -6.67
C GLU A 47 8.53 0.48 -5.64
N LEU A 48 9.08 0.56 -4.43
CA LEU A 48 8.73 -0.28 -3.30
C LEU A 48 7.88 0.49 -2.29
N ALA A 49 6.77 -0.12 -1.90
CA ALA A 49 5.90 0.35 -0.84
C ALA A 49 6.34 -0.26 0.50
N TYR A 50 6.74 0.60 1.45
CA TYR A 50 7.03 0.21 2.83
C TYR A 50 5.77 0.30 3.67
N ILE A 51 5.31 -0.84 4.19
CA ILE A 51 4.02 -0.97 4.87
C ILE A 51 4.23 -1.43 6.31
N ARG A 52 3.59 -0.76 7.26
CA ARG A 52 3.54 -1.16 8.66
C ARG A 52 2.25 -1.92 8.94
N GLY A 53 2.37 -3.22 9.20
CA GLY A 53 1.24 -4.09 9.56
C GLY A 53 0.69 -3.81 10.96
N ALA A 54 -0.51 -4.35 11.25
CA ALA A 54 -1.20 -4.12 12.54
C ALA A 54 -0.43 -4.65 13.76
N SER A 55 0.40 -5.69 13.58
CA SER A 55 1.27 -6.21 14.64
C SER A 55 2.53 -5.37 14.88
N GLY A 56 2.70 -4.26 14.16
CA GLY A 56 3.92 -3.45 14.16
C GLY A 56 5.03 -3.99 13.26
N ARG A 57 4.85 -5.18 12.65
CA ARG A 57 5.81 -5.74 11.69
C ARG A 57 5.73 -5.00 10.37
N GLU A 58 6.90 -4.65 9.83
CA GLU A 58 7.02 -4.01 8.53
C GLU A 58 7.23 -5.05 7.42
N PHE A 59 6.71 -4.74 6.24
CA PHE A 59 6.92 -5.51 5.02
C PHE A 59 6.95 -4.59 3.80
N THR A 60 7.54 -5.07 2.72
CA THR A 60 7.68 -4.34 1.46
C THR A 60 7.00 -5.11 0.34
N THR A 61 6.41 -4.39 -0.61
CA THR A 61 5.87 -4.95 -1.86
C THR A 61 6.01 -3.92 -2.97
N ALA A 62 5.83 -4.32 -4.23
CA ALA A 62 5.79 -3.38 -5.34
C ALA A 62 4.63 -2.39 -5.17
N VAL A 63 4.82 -1.11 -5.51
CA VAL A 63 3.73 -0.12 -5.47
C VAL A 63 2.54 -0.55 -6.35
N THR A 64 2.80 -1.25 -7.44
CA THR A 64 1.76 -1.80 -8.31
C THR A 64 0.90 -2.88 -7.63
N ASN A 65 1.35 -3.44 -6.52
CA ASN A 65 0.63 -4.47 -5.78
C ASN A 65 -0.25 -3.89 -4.66
N ILE A 66 -0.18 -2.59 -4.38
CA ILE A 66 -0.97 -2.00 -3.29
C ILE A 66 -2.26 -1.37 -3.82
N GLN A 67 -3.34 -1.60 -3.07
CA GLN A 67 -4.61 -0.91 -3.25
C GLN A 67 -5.08 -0.29 -1.93
N PRO A 68 -5.96 0.72 -1.96
CA PRO A 68 -6.61 1.20 -0.74
C PRO A 68 -7.29 0.04 0.00
N ALA A 69 -7.00 -0.08 1.29
CA ALA A 69 -7.80 -0.92 2.18
C ALA A 69 -8.90 -0.01 2.75
N ASP A 70 -9.89 0.31 1.90
CA ASP A 70 -11.03 1.09 2.33
C ASP A 70 -11.76 0.33 3.43
N HIS A 71 -11.63 0.80 4.66
CA HIS A 71 -12.57 0.45 5.71
C HIS A 71 -13.84 1.27 5.45
N GLN A 72 -14.59 0.95 4.38
CA GLN A 72 -16.00 1.27 4.42
C GLN A 72 -16.62 0.22 5.34
N PRO A 73 -17.05 0.56 6.57
CA PRO A 73 -18.26 -0.08 7.02
C PRO A 73 -19.29 0.24 5.94
N ARG A 74 -19.76 -0.77 5.22
CA ARG A 74 -21.10 -0.71 4.62
C ARG A 74 -22.03 -0.45 5.81
N THR A 75 -22.22 0.80 6.19
CA THR A 75 -23.19 1.18 7.20
C THR A 75 -24.53 0.76 6.64
N ALA A 76 -25.05 -0.31 7.22
CA ALA A 76 -26.39 -0.81 7.00
C ALA A 76 -27.40 0.24 7.49
N VAL A 77 -27.69 1.30 6.72
CA VAL A 77 -28.91 2.10 6.89
C VAL A 77 -29.35 2.70 5.54
N SER A 78 -30.10 1.91 4.79
CA SER A 78 -31.36 2.42 4.21
C SER A 78 -32.47 1.42 4.55
N ARG A 79 -32.65 1.19 5.87
CA ARG A 79 -33.89 0.70 6.46
C ARG A 79 -34.49 1.85 7.28
N ARG A 80 -35.24 2.70 6.60
CA ARG A 80 -36.44 3.36 7.13
C ARG A 80 -37.44 3.22 5.98
N ASP A 81 -38.25 2.17 6.00
CA ASP A 81 -39.62 2.25 6.51
C ASP A 81 -40.31 3.57 6.15
N LEU A 82 -41.12 3.50 5.11
CA LEU A 82 -42.39 4.20 5.01
C LEU A 82 -43.39 3.24 4.36
N ARG A 83 -43.74 2.20 5.12
CA ARG A 83 -45.12 1.72 5.15
C ARG A 83 -45.92 2.81 5.87
N SER A 84 -46.69 3.61 5.13
CA SER A 84 -47.89 4.31 5.62
C SER A 84 -48.67 4.87 4.43
N ALA A 85 -49.98 4.62 4.48
CA ALA A 85 -51.06 4.95 3.55
C ALA A 85 -51.22 4.02 2.34
#